data_AF-A0A170YM50-F1
#
_entry.id   AF-A0A170YM50-F1
#
_cell.length_a   1.000
_cell.length_b   1.000
_cell.length_c   1.000
_cell.angle_alpha   90.00
_cell.angle_beta   90.00
_cell.angle_gamma   90.00
#
_symmetry.space_group_name_H-M   'P 1'
#
loop_
_entity.id
_entity.type
_entity.pdbx_description
1 polymer ?
#
loop_
_entity_poly.entity_id
_entity_poly.type
_entity_poly.pdbx_seq_one_letter_code
_entity_poly.pdbx_strand_id
1 'polypeptide(L)'
;VEDYQPIIDFNREHQDDEDKWIIEEYEKVLAEEEALYNFEWDNEVICPLCEKAVLRLSDNGSIKCNKCLAEFPKVPSLMYLRDNITSVLSTHQEECDDIAQFALIPDGSAVSLFLFCHTCGFFVQTV
;
A
#
# COMPACT_ATOMS: atom_id res chain seq x y z
N VAL A 1 11.79 -54.29 -25.24
CA VAL A 1 11.26 -52.90 -25.29
C VAL A 1 10.50 -52.55 -24.01
N GLU A 2 10.02 -53.53 -23.23
CA GLU A 2 9.26 -53.33 -21.99
C GLU A 2 10.11 -53.01 -20.73
N ASP A 3 11.42 -53.34 -20.70
CA ASP A 3 12.26 -53.19 -19.49
C ASP A 3 12.72 -51.76 -19.15
N TYR A 4 12.52 -50.78 -20.05
CA TYR A 4 13.04 -49.41 -19.86
C TYR A 4 11.99 -48.41 -19.36
N GLN A 5 10.69 -48.73 -19.48
CA GLN A 5 9.60 -47.85 -19.03
C GLN A 5 9.65 -47.52 -17.54
N PRO A 6 9.90 -48.47 -16.61
CA PRO A 6 9.93 -48.17 -15.17
C PRO A 6 11.07 -47.21 -14.78
N ILE A 7 12.18 -47.25 -15.52
CA ILE A 7 13.38 -46.44 -15.26
C ILE A 7 13.17 -45.00 -15.75
N ILE A 8 12.45 -44.84 -16.87
CA ILE A 8 12.10 -43.54 -17.44
C ILE A 8 11.09 -42.82 -16.54
N ASP A 9 10.07 -43.53 -16.05
CA ASP A 9 9.03 -42.95 -15.18
C ASP A 9 9.60 -42.55 -13.81
N PHE A 10 10.46 -43.37 -13.20
CA PHE A 10 11.12 -43.05 -11.92
C PHE A 10 12.03 -41.81 -11.99
N ASN A 11 12.81 -41.69 -13.08
CA ASN A 11 13.67 -40.53 -13.30
C ASN A 11 12.86 -39.26 -13.57
N ARG A 12 11.68 -39.37 -14.20
CA ARG A 12 10.80 -38.22 -14.45
C ARG A 12 10.13 -37.74 -13.17
N GLU A 13 9.65 -38.67 -12.34
CA GLU A 13 9.10 -38.33 -11.01
C GLU A 13 10.14 -37.67 -10.11
N HIS A 14 11.39 -38.15 -10.10
CA HIS A 14 12.48 -37.50 -9.34
C HIS A 14 12.79 -36.09 -9.86
N GLN A 15 12.78 -35.91 -11.18
CA GLN A 15 13.03 -34.61 -11.79
C GLN A 15 11.88 -33.62 -11.52
N ASP A 16 10.64 -34.09 -11.53
CA ASP A 16 9.46 -33.29 -11.19
C ASP A 16 9.48 -32.87 -9.69
N ASP A 17 9.96 -33.74 -8.80
CA ASP A 17 10.13 -33.45 -7.36
C ASP A 17 11.25 -32.42 -7.12
N GLU A 18 12.37 -32.53 -7.82
CA GLU A 18 13.47 -31.56 -7.75
C GLU A 18 13.05 -30.19 -8.29
N ASP A 19 12.39 -30.13 -9.44
CA ASP A 19 11.89 -28.89 -10.04
C ASP A 19 10.85 -28.21 -9.12
N LYS A 20 9.97 -29.00 -8.50
CA LYS A 20 9.01 -28.50 -7.51
C LYS A 20 9.70 -27.95 -6.27
N TRP A 21 10.68 -28.66 -5.72
CA TRP A 21 11.43 -28.20 -4.55
C TRP A 21 12.16 -26.88 -4.85
N ILE A 22 12.74 -26.76 -6.05
CA ILE A 22 13.39 -25.51 -6.49
C ILE A 22 12.37 -24.36 -6.50
N ILE A 23 11.20 -24.55 -7.10
CA ILE A 23 10.14 -23.51 -7.14
C ILE A 23 9.70 -23.11 -5.74
N GLU A 24 9.45 -24.07 -4.85
CA GLU A 24 9.00 -23.81 -3.47
C GLU A 24 10.03 -23.01 -2.67
N GLU A 25 11.33 -23.32 -2.80
CA GLU A 25 12.39 -22.56 -2.14
C GLU A 25 12.54 -21.15 -2.72
N TYR A 26 12.36 -20.96 -4.04
CA TYR A 26 12.32 -19.62 -4.64
C TYR A 26 11.15 -18.79 -4.12
N GLU A 27 9.94 -19.36 -4.07
CA GLU A 27 8.76 -18.69 -3.54
C GLU A 27 8.94 -18.28 -2.07
N LYS A 28 9.56 -19.15 -1.27
CA LYS A 28 9.86 -18.87 0.13
C LYS A 28 10.84 -17.71 0.30
N VAL A 29 11.93 -17.69 -0.46
CA VAL A 29 12.90 -16.57 -0.43
C VAL A 29 12.23 -15.27 -0.85
N LEU A 30 11.40 -15.30 -1.89
CA LEU A 30 10.62 -14.15 -2.35
C LEU A 30 9.69 -13.61 -1.25
N ALA A 31 8.96 -14.49 -0.56
CA ALA A 31 8.06 -14.10 0.53
C ALA A 31 8.82 -13.49 1.72
N GLU A 32 10.00 -14.03 2.06
CA GLU A 32 10.87 -13.50 3.10
C GLU A 32 11.43 -12.11 2.74
N GLU A 33 11.85 -11.90 1.50
CA GLU A 33 12.28 -10.60 1.00
C GLU A 33 11.14 -9.59 0.99
N GLU A 34 9.96 -9.97 0.50
CA GLU A 34 8.77 -9.11 0.50
C GLU A 34 8.37 -8.68 1.92
N ALA A 35 8.42 -9.60 2.89
CA ALA A 35 8.14 -9.27 4.29
C ALA A 35 9.17 -8.29 4.88
N LEU A 36 10.45 -8.42 4.52
CA LEU A 36 11.51 -7.51 4.98
C LEU A 36 11.36 -6.10 4.40
N TYR A 37 11.08 -5.99 3.09
CA TYR A 37 10.91 -4.69 2.44
C TYR A 37 9.59 -4.02 2.82
N ASN A 38 8.50 -4.75 2.97
CA ASN A 38 7.21 -4.18 3.36
C ASN A 38 7.25 -3.56 4.76
N PHE A 39 8.05 -4.11 5.68
CA PHE A 39 8.19 -3.56 7.04
C PHE A 39 8.75 -2.12 7.05
N GLU A 40 9.70 -1.80 6.16
CA GLU A 40 10.25 -0.44 6.06
C GLU A 40 9.24 0.54 5.43
N TRP A 41 8.37 0.06 4.55
CA TRP A 41 7.42 0.88 3.80
C TRP A 41 6.09 1.06 4.52
N ASP A 42 5.75 0.16 5.46
CA ASP A 42 4.51 0.21 6.25
C ASP A 42 4.36 1.51 7.04
N ASN A 43 5.49 2.17 7.37
CA ASN A 43 5.51 3.43 8.10
C ASN A 43 5.53 4.68 7.21
N GLU A 44 5.54 4.51 5.89
CA GLU A 44 5.56 5.61 4.94
C GLU A 44 4.16 5.93 4.41
N VAL A 45 3.84 7.23 4.31
CA VAL A 45 2.57 7.70 3.77
C VAL A 45 2.84 8.59 2.59
N ILE A 46 2.39 8.18 1.40
CA ILE A 46 2.49 9.00 0.20
C ILE A 46 1.58 10.22 0.36
N CYS A 47 2.08 11.40 -0.01
CA CYS A 47 1.31 12.63 0.07
C CYS A 47 0.06 12.56 -0.82
N PRO A 48 -1.16 12.61 -0.26
CA PRO A 48 -2.40 12.44 -1.02
C PRO A 48 -2.74 13.64 -1.93
N LEU A 49 -2.01 14.75 -1.83
CA LEU A 49 -2.24 15.94 -2.66
C LEU A 49 -1.39 15.99 -3.91
N CYS A 50 -0.19 15.42 -3.85
CA CYS A 50 0.77 15.51 -4.96
C CYS A 50 1.22 14.16 -5.51
N GLU A 51 1.00 13.07 -4.76
CA GLU A 51 1.30 11.70 -5.14
C GLU A 51 2.77 11.48 -5.58
N LYS A 52 3.67 12.37 -5.13
CA LYS A 52 5.05 12.47 -5.62
C LYS A 52 6.11 12.34 -4.53
N ALA A 53 5.71 12.31 -3.27
CA ALA A 53 6.64 12.24 -2.14
C ALA A 53 5.97 11.67 -0.89
N VAL A 54 6.79 11.11 -0.01
CA VAL A 54 6.39 10.60 1.31
C VAL A 54 6.28 11.77 2.29
N LEU A 55 5.26 11.72 3.15
CA LEU A 55 5.05 12.66 4.24
C LEU A 55 6.08 12.46 5.35
N ARG A 56 6.52 13.55 5.97
CA ARG A 56 7.44 13.52 7.10
C ARG A 56 6.77 14.10 8.34
N LEU A 57 6.83 13.35 9.44
CA LEU A 57 6.43 13.78 10.77
C LEU A 57 7.62 14.48 11.43
N SER A 58 7.42 15.73 11.87
CA SER A 58 8.43 16.52 12.58
C SER A 58 8.26 16.36 14.10
N ASP A 59 9.31 16.66 14.87
CA ASP A 59 9.32 16.55 16.34
C ASP A 59 8.21 17.34 17.04
N ASN A 60 7.70 18.41 16.40
CA ASN A 60 6.60 19.23 16.90
C ASN A 60 5.19 18.67 16.58
N GLY A 61 5.12 17.45 16.03
CA GLY A 61 3.91 16.77 15.61
C GLY A 61 3.32 17.28 14.28
N SER A 62 4.01 18.16 13.55
CA SER A 62 3.57 18.62 12.22
C SER A 62 3.90 17.59 11.15
N ILE A 63 2.97 17.38 10.22
CA ILE A 63 3.14 16.48 9.07
C ILE A 63 3.24 17.33 7.82
N LYS A 64 4.32 17.15 7.06
CA LYS A 64 4.59 17.98 5.89
C LYS A 64 5.00 17.15 4.68
N CYS A 65 4.61 17.62 3.51
CA CYS A 65 5.16 17.15 2.25
C CYS A 65 6.32 18.05 1.83
N ASN A 66 7.50 17.48 1.60
CA ASN A 66 8.66 18.23 1.11
C ASN A 66 8.56 18.64 -0.38
N LYS A 67 7.63 18.03 -1.14
CA LYS A 67 7.48 18.28 -2.59
C LYS A 67 6.47 19.37 -2.91
N CYS A 68 5.26 19.30 -2.35
CA CYS A 68 4.23 20.32 -2.56
C CYS A 68 4.15 21.35 -1.42
N LEU A 69 4.97 21.20 -0.38
CA LEU A 69 5.04 22.09 0.79
C LEU A 69 3.75 22.16 1.61
N ALA A 70 2.81 21.24 1.39
CA ALA A 70 1.58 21.15 2.15
C ALA A 70 1.85 20.73 3.61
N GLU A 71 1.12 21.35 4.53
CA GLU A 71 1.11 21.05 5.96
C GLU A 71 -0.24 20.42 6.32
N PHE A 72 -0.19 19.20 6.86
CA PHE A 72 -1.34 18.38 7.16
C PHE A 72 -1.83 18.59 8.59
N PRO A 73 -3.09 18.21 8.90
CA PRO A 73 -3.63 18.29 10.25
C PRO A 73 -2.76 17.48 11.22
N LYS A 74 -2.65 17.95 12.46
CA LYS A 74 -1.92 17.21 13.49
C LYS A 74 -2.70 15.96 13.87
N VAL A 75 -2.06 14.81 13.74
CA VAL A 75 -2.63 13.51 14.13
C VAL A 75 -1.63 12.72 14.99
N PRO A 76 -2.06 11.66 15.69
CA PRO A 76 -1.18 10.90 16.59
C PRO A 76 0.03 10.25 15.91
N SER A 77 -0.09 9.82 14.65
CA SER A 77 1.00 9.19 13.89
C SER A 77 0.74 9.22 12.37
N LEU A 78 1.77 8.95 11.57
CA LEU A 78 1.60 8.75 10.12
C LEU A 78 0.74 7.52 9.81
N MET A 79 0.88 6.43 10.57
CA MET A 79 -0.01 5.26 10.45
C MET A 79 -1.47 5.64 10.65
N TYR A 80 -1.79 6.47 11.64
CA TYR A 80 -3.17 6.95 11.83
C TYR A 80 -3.68 7.71 10.60
N LEU A 81 -2.86 8.59 10.01
CA LEU A 81 -3.23 9.30 8.78
C LEU A 81 -3.48 8.32 7.62
N ARG A 82 -2.59 7.34 7.44
CA ARG A 82 -2.70 6.29 6.42
C ARG A 82 -4.01 5.53 6.57
N ASP A 83 -4.29 5.05 7.77
CA ASP A 83 -5.46 4.21 8.03
C ASP A 83 -6.76 4.99 7.77
N ASN A 84 -6.81 6.28 8.12
CA ASN A 84 -7.95 7.14 7.78
C ASN A 84 -8.09 7.37 6.26
N ILE A 85 -6.98 7.65 5.55
CA ILE A 85 -6.97 7.79 4.08
C ILE A 85 -7.47 6.51 3.42
N THR A 86 -6.94 5.36 3.81
CA THR A 86 -7.34 4.05 3.26
C THR A 86 -8.81 3.77 3.55
N SER A 87 -9.27 4.00 4.78
CA SER A 87 -10.67 3.76 5.15
C SER A 87 -11.63 4.58 4.29
N VAL A 88 -11.39 5.89 4.11
CA VAL A 88 -12.30 6.73 3.31
C VAL A 88 -12.27 6.38 1.83
N LEU A 89 -11.11 5.95 1.30
CA LEU A 89 -11.00 5.46 -0.08
C LEU A 89 -11.75 4.15 -0.27
N SER A 90 -11.61 3.19 0.65
CA SER A 90 -12.35 1.93 0.59
C SER A 90 -13.86 2.16 0.64
N THR A 91 -14.34 3.03 1.54
CA THR A 91 -15.77 3.40 1.58
C THR A 91 -16.25 4.04 0.28
N HIS A 92 -15.44 4.89 -0.35
CA HIS A 92 -15.77 5.44 -1.66
C HIS A 92 -15.86 4.34 -2.74
N GLN A 93 -14.92 3.41 -2.74
CA GLN A 93 -14.83 2.31 -3.72
C GLN A 93 -15.97 1.30 -3.64
N GLU A 94 -16.73 1.26 -2.54
CA GLU A 94 -17.94 0.43 -2.44
C GLU A 94 -19.05 0.90 -3.40
N GLU A 95 -19.09 2.20 -3.71
CA GLU A 95 -20.18 2.83 -4.47
C GLU A 95 -19.70 3.48 -5.79
N CYS A 96 -18.39 3.68 -5.96
CA CYS A 96 -17.83 4.35 -7.12
C CYS A 96 -16.41 3.89 -7.48
N ASP A 97 -16.23 3.44 -8.72
CA ASP A 97 -14.94 3.01 -9.29
C ASP A 97 -14.08 4.18 -9.84
N ASP A 98 -14.57 5.42 -9.76
CA ASP A 98 -13.84 6.59 -10.28
C ASP A 98 -12.75 7.08 -9.30
N ILE A 99 -11.85 7.94 -9.77
CA ILE A 99 -10.76 8.47 -8.97
C ILE A 99 -11.27 9.60 -8.07
N ALA A 100 -11.23 9.35 -6.76
CA ALA A 100 -11.44 10.39 -5.75
C ALA A 100 -10.15 11.21 -5.52
N GLN A 101 -10.31 12.45 -5.09
CA GLN A 101 -9.22 13.41 -4.88
C GLN A 101 -9.21 13.92 -3.44
N PHE A 102 -8.05 14.40 -2.99
CA PHE A 102 -7.90 15.00 -1.67
C PHE A 102 -7.67 16.50 -1.74
N ALA A 103 -8.18 17.22 -0.73
CA ALA A 103 -7.92 18.64 -0.53
C ALA A 103 -7.71 18.96 0.95
N LEU A 104 -6.81 19.90 1.23
CA LEU A 104 -6.71 20.54 2.53
C LEU A 104 -7.58 21.79 2.53
N ILE A 105 -8.56 21.83 3.44
CA ILE A 105 -9.48 22.96 3.57
C ILE A 105 -9.24 23.61 4.93
N PRO A 106 -8.87 24.90 4.99
CA PRO A 106 -8.72 25.62 6.23
C PRO A 106 -10.10 25.96 6.83
N ASP A 107 -10.24 25.74 8.14
CA ASP A 107 -11.38 26.18 8.94
C ASP A 107 -10.87 26.99 10.14
N GLY A 108 -10.91 28.32 10.00
CA GLY A 108 -10.37 29.25 10.98
C GLY A 108 -8.87 29.07 11.20
N SER A 109 -8.50 28.52 12.35
CA SER A 109 -7.10 28.25 12.73
C SER A 109 -6.66 26.81 12.48
N ALA A 110 -7.60 25.93 12.11
CA ALA A 110 -7.35 24.53 11.80
C ALA A 110 -7.30 24.32 10.29
N VAL A 111 -6.65 23.24 9.87
CA VAL A 111 -6.75 22.69 8.54
C VAL A 111 -7.25 21.27 8.69
N SER A 112 -8.12 20.85 7.77
CA SER A 112 -8.68 19.50 7.73
C SER A 112 -8.44 18.90 6.35
N LEU A 113 -8.24 17.59 6.29
CA LEU A 113 -8.09 16.86 5.04
C LEU A 113 -9.46 16.33 4.63
N PHE A 114 -9.83 16.50 3.36
CA PHE A 114 -11.08 16.01 2.80
C PHE A 114 -10.81 15.11 1.60
N LEU A 115 -11.60 14.04 1.48
CA LEU A 115 -11.76 13.27 0.25
C LEU A 115 -13.00 13.78 -0.48
N PHE A 116 -12.89 13.98 -1.79
CA PHE A 116 -14.01 14.33 -2.65
C PHE A 116 -13.96 13.60 -3.99
N CYS A 117 -15.12 13.25 -4.54
CA CYS A 117 -15.24 12.68 -5.87
C CYS A 117 -16.24 13.49 -6.69
N HIS A 118 -15.82 13.96 -7.86
CA HIS A 118 -16.68 14.74 -8.76
C HIS A 118 -17.78 13.91 -9.42
N THR A 119 -17.57 12.59 -9.54
CA THR A 119 -18.46 11.70 -10.29
C THR A 119 -19.66 11.26 -9.48
N CYS A 120 -19.45 10.78 -8.25
CA CYS A 120 -20.52 10.36 -7.36
C CYS A 120 -20.93 11.42 -6.32
N GLY A 121 -20.19 12.54 -6.22
CA GLY A 121 -20.46 13.60 -5.25
C GLY A 121 -20.07 13.25 -3.81
N PHE A 122 -19.33 12.15 -3.61
CA PHE A 122 -18.81 11.78 -2.29
C PHE A 122 -17.93 12.91 -1.73
N PHE A 123 -18.16 13.29 -0.47
CA PHE A 123 -17.41 14.35 0.20
C PHE A 123 -17.37 14.07 1.71
N VAL A 124 -16.18 13.83 2.25
CA VAL A 124 -16.01 13.49 3.67
C VAL A 124 -14.73 14.07 4.24
N GLN A 125 -14.77 14.50 5.50
CA GLN A 125 -13.57 14.86 6.23
C GLN A 125 -12.82 13.59 6.64
N THR A 126 -11.54 13.52 6.31
CA THR A 126 -10.65 12.39 6.61
C THR A 126 -9.98 12.56 7.97
N VAL A 127 -9.42 13.75 8.26
CA VAL A 127 -8.77 14.12 9.53
C VAL A 127 -8.93 15.61 9.82
#